data_AF-M5BQJ8-F1
#
_entry.id   AF-M5BQJ8-F1
#
_cell.length_a   1.000
_cell.length_b   1.000
_cell.length_c   1.000
_cell.angle_alpha   90.00
_cell.angle_beta   90.00
_cell.angle_gamma   90.00
#
_symmetry.space_group_name_H-M   'P 1'
#
loop_
_entity.id
_entity.type
_entity.pdbx_description
1 polymer ?
#
loop_
_entity_poly.entity_id
_entity_poly.type
_entity_poly.pdbx_seq_one_letter_code
_entity_poly.pdbx_strand_id
1 'polypeptide(L)'
;MFATGEFEQSTELQGKETTPLLEFVRDVFGIDKELAEALAYAVAFCVDVKDQTLPALFRTRAYLRSVGRYGPSPFLIGHYGGAGELAQGFCRTCAVQGGTYVLGRKVVEVTRHDCPTSYPEKGKQVEKDDKQEDGKETTHRSWTGSSGKSFTSYHPPSTFEGYGVEGAEVPSTDTETEAGSQTQSQSQTQAGQPKPEESGTKVEVDAPTPTGPYFRVQLEGFAAPFTANMVIGSEGWLTNTLGEPKPETSNEPKLGNTIRAILIIDAPATFASPSEQPASSEGSSGETRLEESIIILPSEEGAVSVLVNGASTMSCPDGKCILYFTAQSSQDPKEYFTKHISAVLDACSPRPEIRGEVYWREQELDKVVVRHADPSRQSPPRQEEQFSYSTTHLTEGSDAAAREAERVFWAALGDQPGQDGKGKDGVEFFARIEREEDLFDD
;
A
#
# COMPACT_ATOMS: atom_id res chain seq x y z
N MET A 1 -4.85 -33.78 16.68
CA MET A 1 -5.20 -33.17 15.37
C MET A 1 -4.60 -31.76 15.38
N PHE A 2 -3.35 -31.60 14.93
CA PHE A 2 -2.56 -30.37 15.16
C PHE A 2 -3.19 -29.10 14.55
N ALA A 3 -3.83 -29.20 13.38
CA ALA A 3 -4.47 -28.07 12.72
C ALA A 3 -5.77 -27.59 13.42
N THR A 4 -6.45 -28.44 14.18
CA THR A 4 -7.75 -28.13 14.80
C THR A 4 -7.69 -27.99 16.32
N GLY A 5 -6.59 -28.37 16.96
CA GLY A 5 -6.37 -28.25 18.40
C GLY A 5 -5.55 -27.02 18.82
N GLU A 6 -5.51 -26.79 20.13
CA GLU A 6 -4.61 -25.83 20.79
C GLU A 6 -3.29 -26.54 21.12
N PHE A 7 -2.22 -26.16 20.45
CA PHE A 7 -0.87 -26.71 20.68
C PHE A 7 -0.03 -25.81 21.59
N GLU A 8 -0.48 -24.58 21.81
CA GLU A 8 0.19 -23.50 22.54
C GLU A 8 0.46 -23.85 24.00
N GLN A 9 -0.34 -24.76 24.58
CA GLN A 9 -0.24 -25.22 25.96
C GLN A 9 0.32 -26.66 26.07
N SER A 10 0.82 -27.21 24.97
CA SER A 10 1.34 -28.58 24.96
C SER A 10 2.61 -28.71 25.81
N THR A 11 2.75 -29.83 26.51
CA THR A 11 3.94 -30.14 27.32
C THR A 11 5.20 -30.25 26.50
N GLU A 12 5.05 -30.61 25.22
CA GLU A 12 6.09 -30.80 24.24
C GLU A 12 6.75 -29.47 23.85
N LEU A 13 5.95 -28.40 23.77
CA LEU A 13 6.37 -27.05 23.39
C LEU A 13 6.89 -26.23 24.57
N GLN A 14 6.45 -26.53 25.79
CA GLN A 14 6.78 -25.75 26.98
C GLN A 14 8.30 -25.60 27.18
N GLY A 15 8.79 -24.35 27.17
CA GLY A 15 10.21 -24.01 27.32
C GLY A 15 11.05 -24.17 26.05
N LYS A 16 10.42 -24.49 24.91
CA LYS A 16 11.05 -24.65 23.58
C LYS A 16 10.43 -23.73 22.53
N GLU A 17 9.68 -22.72 22.95
CA GLU A 17 8.96 -21.80 22.05
C GLU A 17 9.92 -21.03 21.14
N THR A 18 11.12 -20.74 21.64
CA THR A 18 12.14 -19.92 20.96
C THR A 18 13.27 -20.75 20.36
N THR A 19 13.29 -22.07 20.53
CA THR A 19 14.28 -22.93 19.87
C THR A 19 14.02 -22.95 18.36
N PRO A 20 15.06 -23.15 17.52
CA PRO A 20 14.87 -23.29 16.08
C PRO A 20 13.88 -24.42 15.74
N LEU A 21 12.93 -24.17 14.82
CA LEU A 21 11.91 -25.17 14.49
C LEU A 21 12.54 -26.50 14.05
N LEU A 22 13.59 -26.44 13.24
CA LEU A 22 14.26 -27.63 12.70
C LEU A 22 14.85 -28.52 13.81
N GLU A 23 15.42 -27.92 14.85
CA GLU A 23 15.94 -28.64 16.02
C GLU A 23 14.78 -29.23 16.82
N PHE A 24 13.75 -28.43 17.08
CA PHE A 24 12.58 -28.85 17.83
C PHE A 24 11.88 -30.07 17.23
N VAL A 25 11.60 -30.09 15.92
CA VAL A 25 10.89 -31.22 15.30
C VAL A 25 11.71 -32.51 15.32
N ARG A 26 13.04 -32.39 15.27
CA ARG A 26 13.95 -33.54 15.33
C ARG A 26 14.07 -34.08 16.75
N ASP A 27 14.29 -33.21 17.71
CA ASP A 27 14.59 -33.61 19.09
C ASP A 27 13.35 -34.07 19.85
N VAL A 28 12.20 -33.46 19.58
CA VAL A 28 10.94 -33.77 20.29
C VAL A 28 10.18 -34.91 19.62
N PHE A 29 10.11 -34.92 18.29
CA PHE A 29 9.29 -35.89 17.54
C PHE A 29 10.11 -36.97 16.83
N GLY A 30 11.44 -36.90 16.86
CA GLY A 30 12.31 -37.89 16.22
C GLY A 30 12.21 -37.90 14.70
N ILE A 31 11.76 -36.79 14.09
CA ILE A 31 11.62 -36.65 12.63
C ILE A 31 13.02 -36.61 12.01
N ASP A 32 13.20 -37.35 10.90
CA ASP A 32 14.47 -37.36 10.18
C ASP A 32 14.78 -35.99 9.55
N LYS A 33 16.04 -35.79 9.15
CA LYS A 33 16.51 -34.49 8.63
C LYS A 33 15.72 -34.03 7.41
N GLU A 34 15.47 -34.92 6.46
CA GLU A 34 14.88 -34.57 5.15
C GLU A 34 13.42 -34.17 5.34
N LEU A 35 12.65 -34.93 6.12
CA LEU A 35 11.27 -34.59 6.46
C LEU A 35 11.19 -33.33 7.33
N ALA A 36 12.12 -33.14 8.27
CA ALA A 36 12.19 -31.94 9.11
C ALA A 36 12.45 -30.68 8.29
N GLU A 37 13.35 -30.73 7.31
CA GLU A 37 13.63 -29.63 6.38
C GLU A 37 12.41 -29.33 5.49
N ALA A 38 11.74 -30.37 4.97
CA ALA A 38 10.51 -30.18 4.21
C ALA A 38 9.41 -29.51 5.04
N LEU A 39 9.22 -29.92 6.30
CA LEU A 39 8.26 -29.31 7.21
C LEU A 39 8.62 -27.85 7.52
N ALA A 40 9.88 -27.58 7.87
CA ALA A 40 10.32 -26.24 8.24
C ALA A 40 10.24 -25.26 7.06
N TYR A 41 10.73 -25.65 5.88
CA TYR A 41 10.86 -24.72 4.76
C TYR A 41 9.67 -24.74 3.82
N ALA A 42 9.07 -25.90 3.51
CA ALA A 42 7.99 -25.99 2.53
C ALA A 42 6.59 -25.84 3.15
N VAL A 43 6.41 -26.11 4.45
CA VAL A 43 5.11 -25.99 5.13
C VAL A 43 5.08 -24.81 6.08
N ALA A 44 6.09 -24.66 6.93
CA ALA A 44 6.19 -23.55 7.86
C ALA A 44 6.81 -22.29 7.23
N PHE A 45 7.36 -22.38 6.01
CA PHE A 45 7.97 -21.27 5.27
C PHE A 45 9.11 -20.56 6.01
N CYS A 46 9.83 -21.26 6.88
CA CYS A 46 10.96 -20.66 7.59
C CYS A 46 11.97 -20.04 6.60
N VAL A 47 12.44 -18.83 6.91
CA VAL A 47 13.37 -18.10 6.02
C VAL A 47 14.81 -18.19 6.49
N ASP A 48 15.03 -18.30 7.80
CA ASP A 48 16.32 -18.48 8.45
C ASP A 48 16.35 -19.83 9.20
N VAL A 49 17.53 -20.43 9.31
CA VAL A 49 17.75 -21.65 10.12
C VAL A 49 17.41 -21.47 11.60
N LYS A 50 17.35 -20.22 12.08
CA LYS A 50 17.04 -19.83 13.46
C LYS A 50 15.57 -19.48 13.69
N ASP A 51 14.71 -19.68 12.69
CA ASP A 51 13.28 -19.40 12.84
C ASP A 51 12.69 -20.13 14.04
N GLN A 52 12.06 -19.36 14.93
CA GLN A 52 11.57 -19.83 16.21
C GLN A 52 10.39 -20.79 16.05
N THR A 53 10.35 -21.80 16.92
CA THR A 53 9.33 -22.85 16.89
C THR A 53 7.92 -22.31 16.95
N LEU A 54 7.59 -21.47 17.93
CA LEU A 54 6.20 -21.03 18.14
C LEU A 54 5.61 -20.26 16.94
N PRO A 55 6.25 -19.20 16.41
CA PRO A 55 5.81 -18.54 15.17
C PRO A 55 5.68 -19.50 13.98
N ALA A 56 6.65 -20.39 13.80
CA ALA A 56 6.64 -21.33 12.69
C ALA A 56 5.52 -22.38 12.79
N LEU A 57 5.15 -22.80 14.00
CA LEU A 57 3.99 -23.66 14.24
C LEU A 57 2.66 -22.93 13.96
N PHE A 58 2.56 -21.64 14.24
CA PHE A 58 1.41 -20.84 13.83
C PHE A 58 1.27 -20.78 12.30
N ARG A 59 2.38 -20.55 11.59
CA ARG A 59 2.40 -20.61 10.11
C ARG A 59 2.00 -21.99 9.58
N THR A 60 2.54 -23.05 10.18
CA THR A 60 2.19 -24.44 9.83
C THR A 60 0.68 -24.68 10.01
N ARG A 61 0.09 -24.22 11.11
CA ARG A 61 -1.36 -24.33 11.34
C ARG A 61 -2.16 -23.54 10.30
N ALA A 62 -1.74 -22.32 9.97
CA ALA A 62 -2.39 -21.49 8.96
C ALA A 62 -2.32 -22.16 7.58
N TYR A 63 -1.16 -22.68 7.18
CA TYR A 63 -0.98 -23.45 5.95
C TYR A 63 -1.98 -24.61 5.88
N LEU A 64 -2.01 -25.47 6.91
CA LEU A 64 -2.88 -26.65 6.95
C LEU A 64 -4.38 -26.30 6.93
N ARG A 65 -4.78 -25.17 7.51
CA ARG A 65 -6.17 -24.68 7.49
C ARG A 65 -6.57 -24.07 6.14
N SER A 66 -5.60 -23.57 5.38
CA SER A 66 -5.83 -22.93 4.08
C SER A 66 -5.88 -23.93 2.92
N VAL A 67 -5.18 -25.06 3.03
CA VAL A 67 -5.21 -26.14 2.02
C VAL A 67 -6.64 -26.61 1.79
N GLY A 68 -7.04 -26.74 0.52
CA GLY A 68 -8.35 -27.23 0.13
C GLY A 68 -9.46 -26.17 0.13
N ARG A 69 -9.21 -24.94 0.61
CA ARG A 69 -10.24 -23.90 0.67
C ARG A 69 -10.72 -23.44 -0.71
N TYR A 70 -9.77 -23.16 -1.61
CA TYR A 70 -10.04 -22.71 -2.99
C TYR A 70 -9.39 -23.60 -4.04
N GLY A 71 -8.61 -24.60 -3.62
CA GLY A 71 -7.84 -25.47 -4.49
C GLY A 71 -6.89 -26.36 -3.68
N PRO A 72 -6.03 -27.15 -4.35
CA PRO A 72 -5.10 -28.06 -3.70
C PRO A 72 -3.97 -27.34 -2.94
N SER A 73 -3.67 -26.10 -3.28
CA SER A 73 -2.66 -25.25 -2.63
C SER A 73 -3.33 -24.29 -1.61
N PRO A 74 -2.60 -23.85 -0.55
CA PRO A 74 -3.10 -22.85 0.39
C PRO A 74 -2.94 -21.41 -0.09
N PHE A 75 -2.44 -21.20 -1.32
CA PHE A 75 -2.10 -19.89 -1.86
C PHE A 75 -3.05 -19.46 -2.98
N LEU A 76 -3.23 -18.16 -3.09
CA LEU A 76 -3.90 -17.49 -4.20
C LEU A 76 -2.95 -16.44 -4.78
N ILE A 77 -3.03 -16.25 -6.08
CA ILE A 77 -2.34 -15.17 -6.78
C ILE A 77 -3.38 -14.29 -7.48
N GLY A 78 -3.29 -12.98 -7.25
CA GLY A 78 -4.10 -12.02 -8.00
C GLY A 78 -3.56 -11.89 -9.43
N HIS A 79 -4.47 -11.87 -10.40
CA HIS A 79 -4.10 -11.57 -11.79
C HIS A 79 -3.41 -10.19 -11.90
N TYR A 80 -2.58 -10.00 -12.91
CA TYR A 80 -1.89 -8.74 -13.23
C TYR A 80 -0.86 -8.27 -12.19
N GLY A 81 -0.27 -9.21 -11.43
CA GLY A 81 0.85 -8.88 -10.52
C GLY A 81 0.44 -8.65 -9.07
N GLY A 82 -0.69 -9.21 -8.63
CA GLY A 82 -1.06 -9.44 -7.23
C GLY A 82 -0.95 -8.23 -6.29
N ALA A 83 0.25 -7.99 -5.74
CA ALA A 83 0.50 -6.93 -4.77
C ALA A 83 0.26 -5.51 -5.32
N GLY A 84 0.62 -5.25 -6.58
CA GLY A 84 0.41 -3.95 -7.22
C GLY A 84 -1.08 -3.60 -7.39
N GLU A 85 -1.89 -4.60 -7.73
CA GLU A 85 -3.34 -4.45 -7.86
C GLU A 85 -4.03 -4.30 -6.51
N LEU A 86 -3.53 -4.99 -5.47
CA LEU A 86 -4.04 -4.84 -4.11
C LEU A 86 -3.89 -3.39 -3.60
N ALA A 87 -2.71 -2.78 -3.80
CA ALA A 87 -2.47 -1.38 -3.45
C ALA A 87 -3.43 -0.44 -4.20
N GLN A 88 -3.61 -0.65 -5.51
CA GLN A 88 -4.55 0.13 -6.32
C GLN A 88 -6.01 -0.04 -5.87
N GLY A 89 -6.39 -1.25 -5.45
CA GLY A 89 -7.71 -1.54 -4.88
C GLY A 89 -8.01 -0.69 -3.66
N PHE A 90 -7.07 -0.60 -2.72
CA PHE A 90 -7.21 0.30 -1.56
C PHE A 90 -7.24 1.78 -1.96
N CYS A 91 -6.44 2.19 -2.95
CA CYS A 91 -6.51 3.55 -3.48
C CYS A 91 -7.88 3.88 -4.06
N ARG A 92 -8.50 2.93 -4.78
CA ARG A 92 -9.86 3.08 -5.29
C ARG A 92 -10.87 3.23 -4.14
N THR A 93 -10.77 2.42 -3.10
CA THR A 93 -11.66 2.53 -1.92
C THR A 93 -11.59 3.92 -1.29
N CYS A 94 -10.38 4.48 -1.15
CA CYS A 94 -10.19 5.85 -0.67
C CYS A 94 -10.82 6.89 -1.63
N ALA A 95 -10.61 6.74 -2.94
CA ALA A 95 -11.17 7.66 -3.93
C ALA A 95 -12.71 7.67 -3.95
N VAL A 96 -13.34 6.50 -3.80
CA VAL A 96 -14.81 6.38 -3.71
C VAL A 96 -15.36 7.15 -2.51
N GLN A 97 -14.59 7.23 -1.42
CA GLN A 97 -14.94 8.00 -0.22
C GLN A 97 -14.54 9.48 -0.29
N GLY A 98 -14.15 9.97 -1.47
CA GLY A 98 -13.79 11.37 -1.70
C GLY A 98 -12.29 11.69 -1.60
N GLY A 99 -11.43 10.68 -1.44
CA GLY A 99 -9.98 10.85 -1.49
C GLY A 99 -9.51 11.33 -2.87
N THR A 100 -8.52 12.23 -2.88
CA THR A 100 -7.91 12.75 -4.12
C THR A 100 -6.47 12.29 -4.25
N TYR A 101 -6.09 11.81 -5.44
CA TYR A 101 -4.74 11.33 -5.75
C TYR A 101 -4.03 12.27 -6.71
N VAL A 102 -2.78 12.60 -6.41
CA VAL A 102 -1.91 13.39 -7.28
C VAL A 102 -0.61 12.62 -7.49
N LEU A 103 -0.40 12.12 -8.70
CA LEU A 103 0.81 11.39 -9.10
C LEU A 103 1.71 12.25 -9.99
N GLY A 104 2.99 11.90 -10.07
CA GLY A 104 3.96 12.57 -10.94
C GLY A 104 4.32 14.00 -10.52
N ARG A 105 3.99 14.40 -9.28
CA ARG A 105 4.28 15.72 -8.71
C ARG A 105 5.04 15.56 -7.41
N LYS A 106 6.14 16.28 -7.26
CA LYS A 106 6.92 16.27 -6.03
C LYS A 106 6.29 17.21 -4.99
N VAL A 107 6.41 16.84 -3.72
CA VAL A 107 6.21 17.77 -2.62
C VAL A 107 7.45 18.66 -2.52
N VAL A 108 7.27 19.97 -2.64
CA VAL A 108 8.36 20.96 -2.62
C VAL A 108 8.68 21.37 -1.19
N GLU A 109 7.64 21.60 -0.39
CA GLU A 109 7.78 22.12 0.96
C GLU A 109 6.60 21.67 1.83
N VAL A 110 6.87 21.33 3.08
CA VAL A 110 5.85 21.14 4.12
C VAL A 110 6.23 21.98 5.32
N THR A 111 5.37 22.91 5.70
CA THR A 111 5.57 23.78 6.87
C THR A 111 4.43 23.65 7.84
N ARG A 112 4.75 23.70 9.13
CA ARG A 112 3.75 23.77 10.19
C ARG A 112 3.48 25.22 10.55
N HIS A 113 2.21 25.60 10.56
CA HIS A 113 1.73 26.90 10.99
C HIS A 113 0.93 26.75 12.27
N ASP A 114 1.38 27.41 13.34
CA ASP A 114 0.56 27.62 14.52
C ASP A 114 -0.30 28.87 14.29
N CYS A 115 -1.61 28.76 14.45
CA CYS A 115 -2.48 29.94 14.37
C CYS A 115 -2.25 30.82 15.62
N PRO A 116 -2.06 32.14 15.50
CA PRO A 116 -1.89 33.00 16.67
C PRO A 116 -3.15 32.95 17.54
N THR A 117 -3.02 32.36 18.72
CA THR A 117 -4.00 32.53 19.80
C THR A 117 -4.01 34.01 20.19
N SER A 118 -5.13 34.68 19.93
CA SER A 118 -5.44 36.10 20.23
C SER A 118 -4.81 37.15 19.30
N TYR A 119 -5.68 37.82 18.53
CA TYR A 119 -5.46 39.22 18.20
C TYR A 119 -5.65 40.02 19.51
N PRO A 120 -4.77 40.96 19.89
CA PRO A 120 -5.11 41.91 20.93
C PRO A 120 -6.33 42.69 20.45
N GLU A 121 -7.40 42.70 21.25
CA GLU A 121 -8.59 43.52 21.02
C GLU A 121 -8.15 44.98 20.79
N LYS A 122 -8.06 45.41 19.53
CA LYS A 122 -8.14 46.82 19.22
C LYS A 122 -9.61 47.18 19.32
N GLY A 123 -9.98 47.74 20.47
CA GLY A 123 -11.31 48.30 20.71
C GLY A 123 -11.70 49.24 19.57
N LYS A 124 -12.62 48.78 18.72
CA LYS A 124 -13.43 49.65 17.87
C LYS A 124 -14.78 49.76 18.54
N GLN A 125 -15.06 50.95 19.06
CA GLN A 125 -16.41 51.37 19.40
C GLN A 125 -17.28 51.20 18.15
N VAL A 126 -18.30 50.36 18.28
CA VAL A 126 -19.37 50.22 17.28
C VAL A 126 -20.38 51.34 17.58
N GLU A 127 -20.38 52.39 16.76
CA GLU A 127 -21.57 53.21 16.56
C GLU A 127 -22.53 52.41 15.69
N LYS A 128 -23.73 52.18 16.23
CA LYS A 128 -24.87 51.60 15.52
C LYS A 128 -25.46 52.67 14.61
N ASP A 129 -25.58 52.36 13.33
CA ASP A 129 -26.58 52.98 12.46
C ASP A 129 -27.42 51.89 11.79
N ASP A 130 -28.69 51.85 12.18
CA ASP A 130 -29.74 51.00 11.63
C ASP A 130 -30.15 51.49 10.24
N LYS A 131 -29.95 50.68 9.20
CA LYS A 131 -30.80 50.71 8.00
C LYS A 131 -31.08 49.30 7.48
N GLN A 132 -32.37 49.05 7.34
CA GLN A 132 -33.05 47.85 6.90
C GLN A 132 -33.25 47.92 5.38
N GLU A 133 -32.85 46.90 4.63
CA GLU A 133 -33.25 46.72 3.23
C GLU A 133 -33.50 45.24 2.91
N ASP A 134 -34.61 45.01 2.22
CA ASP A 134 -35.29 43.73 1.97
C ASP A 134 -34.63 42.86 0.88
N GLY A 135 -34.61 41.55 1.14
CA GLY A 135 -35.01 40.46 0.23
C GLY A 135 -34.41 40.36 -1.19
N LYS A 136 -33.52 39.39 -1.40
CA LYS A 136 -33.47 38.59 -2.64
C LYS A 136 -33.10 37.14 -2.34
N GLU A 137 -34.04 36.23 -2.63
CA GLU A 137 -33.92 34.78 -2.53
C GLU A 137 -32.80 34.24 -3.44
N THR A 138 -31.92 33.41 -2.88
CA THR A 138 -31.07 32.49 -3.65
C THR A 138 -31.37 31.05 -3.24
N THR A 139 -31.66 30.25 -4.26
CA THR A 139 -32.11 28.86 -4.18
C THR A 139 -31.02 27.93 -3.67
N HIS A 140 -31.08 27.55 -2.39
CA HIS A 140 -30.39 26.38 -1.85
C HIS A 140 -31.41 25.49 -1.13
N ARG A 141 -31.67 24.29 -1.66
CA ARG A 141 -32.41 23.25 -0.92
C ARG A 141 -31.47 22.63 0.11
N SER A 142 -31.71 22.91 1.38
CA SER A 142 -31.18 22.12 2.48
C SER A 142 -32.10 20.94 2.76
N TRP A 143 -31.53 19.79 3.08
CA TRP A 143 -32.26 18.67 3.67
C TRP A 143 -31.63 18.36 5.02
N THR A 144 -32.46 18.38 6.07
CA THR A 144 -32.06 18.08 7.45
C THR A 144 -32.43 16.65 7.78
N GLY A 145 -31.42 15.81 7.98
CA GLY A 145 -31.60 14.49 8.61
C GLY A 145 -31.86 14.64 10.12
N SER A 146 -32.46 13.61 10.73
CA SER A 146 -32.91 13.57 12.13
C SER A 146 -31.79 13.70 13.20
N SER A 147 -30.52 13.78 12.80
CA SER A 147 -29.37 14.02 13.69
C SER A 147 -28.89 15.48 13.74
N GLY A 148 -29.56 16.40 13.04
CA GLY A 148 -29.30 17.85 13.15
C GLY A 148 -28.00 18.33 12.49
N LYS A 149 -27.28 17.50 11.73
CA LYS A 149 -26.11 17.92 10.94
C LYS A 149 -26.53 18.31 9.52
N SER A 150 -26.15 19.52 9.10
CA SER A 150 -26.31 20.02 7.72
C SER A 150 -25.06 19.71 6.91
N PHE A 151 -25.22 19.14 5.71
CA PHE A 151 -24.13 18.90 4.77
C PHE A 151 -24.33 19.77 3.53
N THR A 152 -23.29 20.48 3.11
CA THR A 152 -23.30 21.28 1.88
C THR A 152 -22.39 20.58 0.86
N SER A 153 -22.98 19.87 -0.10
CA SER A 153 -22.24 19.32 -1.23
C SER A 153 -21.91 20.44 -2.22
N TYR A 154 -20.62 20.63 -2.53
CA TYR A 154 -20.20 21.52 -3.61
C TYR A 154 -19.92 20.70 -4.87
N HIS A 155 -20.63 20.98 -5.95
CA HIS A 155 -20.27 20.53 -7.30
C HIS A 155 -19.43 21.64 -7.95
N PRO A 156 -18.17 21.39 -8.34
CA PRO A 156 -17.47 22.32 -9.23
C PRO A 156 -18.06 22.21 -10.65
N PRO A 157 -18.20 23.32 -11.39
CA PRO A 157 -18.67 23.29 -12.77
C PRO A 157 -17.66 22.56 -13.66
N SER A 158 -18.16 21.67 -14.51
CA SER A 158 -17.42 21.08 -15.61
C SER A 158 -17.16 22.12 -16.69
N THR A 159 -16.02 22.80 -16.64
CA THR A 159 -15.30 23.30 -17.84
C THR A 159 -13.95 23.88 -17.43
N PHE A 160 -12.89 23.29 -18.00
CA PHE A 160 -11.52 23.76 -17.98
C PHE A 160 -11.39 24.93 -18.95
N GLU A 161 -11.54 26.18 -18.51
CA GLU A 161 -11.12 27.37 -19.27
C GLU A 161 -11.12 28.60 -18.36
N GLY A 162 -9.96 29.26 -18.24
CA GLY A 162 -9.85 30.63 -17.73
C GLY A 162 -9.25 30.80 -16.33
N TYR A 163 -7.93 30.66 -16.20
CA TYR A 163 -7.16 31.43 -15.22
C TYR A 163 -6.13 32.27 -15.97
N GLY A 164 -6.38 33.57 -16.03
CA GLY A 164 -5.46 34.59 -16.54
C GLY A 164 -4.31 34.82 -15.56
N VAL A 165 -3.11 34.96 -16.12
CA VAL A 165 -1.86 35.25 -15.43
C VAL A 165 -1.67 36.77 -15.35
N GLU A 166 -1.25 37.30 -14.20
CA GLU A 166 -0.86 38.71 -14.05
C GLU A 166 0.68 38.81 -14.07
N GLY A 167 1.22 39.62 -14.98
CA GLY A 167 2.59 40.15 -14.89
C GLY A 167 3.72 39.44 -15.66
N ALA A 168 3.69 39.47 -17.00
CA ALA A 168 4.91 39.37 -17.81
C ALA A 168 4.78 40.28 -19.05
N GLU A 169 5.66 41.28 -19.16
CA GLU A 169 5.88 42.02 -20.41
C GLU A 169 6.63 41.12 -21.40
N VAL A 170 6.09 40.93 -22.59
CA VAL A 170 6.72 40.17 -23.68
C VAL A 170 6.98 41.13 -24.84
N PRO A 171 8.22 41.27 -25.36
CA PRO A 171 8.45 42.01 -26.58
C PRO A 171 7.92 41.20 -27.78
N SER A 172 7.18 41.87 -28.65
CA SER A 172 6.66 41.35 -29.91
C SER A 172 7.76 41.14 -30.94
N THR A 173 7.83 39.95 -31.52
CA THR A 173 8.36 39.74 -32.88
C THR A 173 7.53 38.68 -33.60
N ASP A 174 6.85 39.10 -34.65
CA ASP A 174 6.14 38.28 -35.62
C ASP A 174 7.10 37.55 -36.57
N THR A 175 6.80 36.30 -36.94
CA THR A 175 6.70 35.85 -38.35
C THR A 175 6.23 34.38 -38.45
N GLU A 176 5.05 34.22 -39.07
CA GLU A 176 4.54 33.20 -40.01
C GLU A 176 5.24 31.82 -40.12
N THR A 177 4.49 30.71 -40.11
CA THR A 177 3.91 30.04 -41.32
C THR A 177 3.19 28.71 -40.93
N GLU A 178 2.17 28.37 -41.73
CA GLU A 178 1.11 27.35 -41.66
C GLU A 178 1.51 25.85 -41.60
N ALA A 179 0.60 24.97 -41.13
CA ALA A 179 -0.13 23.98 -41.97
C ALA A 179 -0.90 22.87 -41.19
N GLY A 180 -2.21 22.74 -41.50
CA GLY A 180 -3.04 21.50 -41.56
C GLY A 180 -3.45 20.77 -40.26
N SER A 181 -4.65 20.20 -40.06
CA SER A 181 -5.85 20.01 -40.88
C SER A 181 -6.98 19.33 -40.06
N GLN A 182 -8.24 19.73 -40.30
CA GLN A 182 -9.53 18.99 -40.21
C GLN A 182 -10.02 18.49 -38.83
N THR A 183 -11.24 18.84 -38.35
CA THR A 183 -12.51 18.25 -38.84
C THR A 183 -13.77 19.02 -38.33
N GLN A 184 -14.73 19.20 -39.26
CA GLN A 184 -16.21 19.43 -39.21
C GLN A 184 -16.91 19.60 -37.84
N SER A 185 -17.55 20.73 -37.50
CA SER A 185 -18.80 21.38 -37.99
C SER A 185 -20.10 20.90 -37.32
N GLN A 186 -20.78 21.78 -36.56
CA GLN A 186 -22.24 21.95 -36.61
C GLN A 186 -22.74 23.28 -35.97
N SER A 187 -23.48 24.02 -36.80
CA SER A 187 -24.57 24.99 -36.56
C SER A 187 -24.41 26.23 -35.66
N GLN A 188 -24.52 27.38 -36.32
CA GLN A 188 -24.73 28.73 -35.82
C GLN A 188 -26.12 28.96 -35.19
N THR A 189 -26.21 29.87 -34.21
CA THR A 189 -27.26 30.90 -34.18
C THR A 189 -26.67 32.20 -33.61
N GLN A 190 -26.83 33.29 -34.35
CA GLN A 190 -26.35 34.64 -34.02
C GLN A 190 -27.30 35.39 -33.07
N ALA A 191 -26.70 36.35 -32.36
CA ALA A 191 -27.11 37.76 -32.21
C ALA A 191 -27.42 38.21 -30.77
N GLY A 192 -26.61 39.16 -30.30
CA GLY A 192 -26.91 40.00 -29.14
C GLY A 192 -25.67 40.58 -28.45
N GLN A 193 -25.02 41.58 -29.06
CA GLN A 193 -24.15 42.50 -28.29
C GLN A 193 -25.03 43.36 -27.36
N PRO A 194 -24.52 43.69 -26.16
CA PRO A 194 -24.41 45.09 -25.81
C PRO A 194 -23.01 45.49 -25.29
N LYS A 195 -22.79 46.81 -25.34
CA LYS A 195 -21.60 47.62 -25.08
C LYS A 195 -21.11 47.62 -23.61
N PRO A 196 -19.89 48.15 -23.35
CA PRO A 196 -19.15 48.00 -22.10
C PRO A 196 -19.42 49.15 -21.11
N GLU A 197 -19.43 48.83 -19.81
CA GLU A 197 -19.34 49.70 -18.61
C GLU A 197 -19.72 48.78 -17.43
N GLU A 198 -19.07 48.65 -16.27
CA GLU A 198 -18.24 49.52 -15.44
C GLU A 198 -17.29 48.65 -14.59
N SER A 199 -16.23 49.27 -14.08
CA SER A 199 -15.24 48.72 -13.14
C SER A 199 -15.87 48.07 -11.90
N GLY A 200 -15.80 46.74 -11.82
CA GLY A 200 -16.11 45.97 -10.61
C GLY A 200 -14.83 45.51 -9.92
N THR A 201 -14.65 45.96 -8.68
CA THR A 201 -13.61 45.55 -7.73
C THR A 201 -13.46 44.02 -7.70
N LYS A 202 -12.25 43.50 -7.96
CA LYS A 202 -11.91 42.09 -7.71
C LYS A 202 -12.16 41.79 -6.23
N VAL A 203 -13.25 41.10 -5.91
CA VAL A 203 -13.44 40.48 -4.59
C VAL A 203 -12.60 39.21 -4.62
N GLU A 204 -11.43 39.29 -4.00
CA GLU A 204 -10.59 38.15 -3.68
C GLU A 204 -11.37 37.29 -2.68
N VAL A 205 -11.95 36.18 -3.16
CA VAL A 205 -12.60 35.21 -2.28
C VAL A 205 -11.48 34.38 -1.67
N ASP A 206 -10.88 34.91 -0.61
CA ASP A 206 -9.94 34.16 0.23
C ASP A 206 -10.61 32.88 0.70
N ALA A 207 -10.00 31.73 0.40
CA ALA A 207 -10.38 30.46 0.99
C ALA A 207 -10.36 30.60 2.52
N PRO A 208 -11.31 30.00 3.26
CA PRO A 208 -11.39 30.18 4.70
C PRO A 208 -10.08 29.73 5.36
N THR A 209 -9.35 30.68 5.94
CA THR A 209 -8.09 30.41 6.65
C THR A 209 -8.37 29.49 7.84
N PRO A 210 -7.60 28.40 8.04
CA PRO A 210 -7.81 27.48 9.14
C PRO A 210 -7.78 28.19 10.50
N THR A 211 -8.74 27.88 11.39
CA THR A 211 -8.87 28.51 12.71
C THR A 211 -7.98 27.88 13.79
N GLY A 212 -7.11 26.93 13.45
CA GLY A 212 -6.21 26.23 14.37
C GLY A 212 -4.89 25.85 13.71
N PRO A 213 -3.99 25.11 14.39
CA PRO A 213 -2.72 24.66 13.80
C PRO A 213 -2.96 23.81 12.54
N TYR A 214 -2.16 24.04 11.49
CA TYR A 214 -2.24 23.30 10.25
C TYR A 214 -0.87 23.15 9.58
N PHE A 215 -0.74 22.16 8.71
CA PHE A 215 0.35 22.03 7.76
C PHE A 215 -0.01 22.72 6.45
N ARG A 216 0.96 23.42 5.88
CA ARG A 216 0.92 23.93 4.51
C ARG A 216 1.82 23.05 3.66
N VAL A 217 1.27 22.47 2.59
CA VAL A 217 1.94 21.52 1.70
C VAL A 217 2.00 22.13 0.30
N GLN A 218 3.20 22.46 -0.18
CA GLN A 218 3.40 22.97 -1.54
C GLN A 218 3.76 21.83 -2.48
N LEU A 219 2.98 21.66 -3.55
CA LEU A 219 3.25 20.70 -4.62
C LEU A 219 3.85 21.38 -5.85
N GLU A 220 4.71 20.67 -6.56
CA GLU A 220 5.28 21.09 -7.83
C GLU A 220 4.18 21.34 -8.87
N GLY A 221 4.20 22.51 -9.51
CA GLY A 221 3.24 22.87 -10.56
C GLY A 221 1.87 23.34 -10.07
N PHE A 222 1.66 23.46 -8.75
CA PHE A 222 0.46 24.04 -8.17
C PHE A 222 0.71 25.46 -7.70
N ALA A 223 -0.13 26.41 -8.11
CA ALA A 223 0.00 27.82 -7.72
C ALA A 223 -0.33 28.05 -6.25
N ALA A 224 -1.32 27.31 -5.72
CA ALA A 224 -1.74 27.39 -4.33
C ALA A 224 -1.28 26.16 -3.54
N PRO A 225 -0.87 26.33 -2.28
CA PRO A 225 -0.56 25.23 -1.38
C PRO A 225 -1.83 24.53 -0.90
N PHE A 226 -1.69 23.29 -0.45
CA PHE A 226 -2.72 22.56 0.27
C PHE A 226 -2.58 22.79 1.77
N THR A 227 -3.69 22.72 2.51
CA THR A 227 -3.69 22.74 3.97
C THR A 227 -4.20 21.42 4.53
N ALA A 228 -3.60 20.96 5.63
CA ALA A 228 -3.99 19.72 6.29
C ALA A 228 -3.78 19.80 7.81
N ASN A 229 -4.65 19.16 8.59
CA ASN A 229 -4.48 19.10 10.05
C ASN A 229 -3.48 18.02 10.48
N MET A 230 -3.14 17.11 9.56
CA MET A 230 -2.32 15.94 9.79
C MET A 230 -1.58 15.55 8.50
N VAL A 231 -0.37 15.03 8.64
CA VAL A 231 0.38 14.40 7.54
C VAL A 231 0.80 12.99 7.94
N ILE A 232 0.78 12.08 6.97
CA ILE A 232 1.17 10.67 7.13
C ILE A 232 2.24 10.38 6.07
N GLY A 233 3.35 9.78 6.46
CA GLY A 233 4.44 9.46 5.56
C GLY A 233 5.54 8.68 6.25
N SER A 234 6.60 8.35 5.51
CA SER A 234 7.77 7.70 6.11
C SER A 234 8.47 8.66 7.09
N GLU A 235 9.00 8.14 8.19
CA GLU A 235 9.60 8.93 9.26
C GLU A 235 10.79 9.76 8.78
N GLY A 236 11.73 9.17 8.07
CA GLY A 236 12.85 9.84 7.45
C GLY A 236 12.43 10.89 6.44
N TRP A 237 11.41 10.63 5.60
CA TRP A 237 10.90 11.62 4.66
C TRP A 237 10.28 12.81 5.38
N LEU A 238 9.35 12.57 6.32
CA LEU A 238 8.69 13.63 7.09
C LEU A 238 9.68 14.43 7.94
N THR A 239 10.63 13.79 8.61
CA THR A 239 11.66 14.45 9.42
C THR A 239 12.48 15.42 8.56
N ASN A 240 12.89 14.98 7.36
CA ASN A 240 13.64 15.81 6.43
C ASN A 240 12.79 16.98 5.88
N THR A 241 11.53 16.73 5.51
CA THR A 241 10.68 17.75 4.90
C THR A 241 10.18 18.80 5.91
N LEU A 242 9.94 18.41 7.16
CA LEU A 242 9.52 19.31 8.25
C LEU A 242 10.69 20.02 8.94
N GLY A 243 11.94 19.65 8.65
CA GLY A 243 13.11 20.20 9.32
C GLY A 243 13.22 19.82 10.80
N GLU A 244 12.65 18.68 11.19
CA GLU A 244 12.72 18.16 12.57
C GLU A 244 14.16 17.74 12.92
N PRO A 245 14.58 17.83 14.20
CA PRO A 245 15.88 17.35 14.61
C PRO A 245 16.00 15.85 14.29
N LYS A 246 17.01 15.49 13.50
CA LYS A 246 17.23 14.11 13.09
C LYS A 246 17.52 13.25 14.32
N PRO A 247 16.87 12.08 14.48
CA PRO A 247 17.32 11.10 15.46
C PRO A 247 18.79 10.74 15.15
N GLU A 248 19.60 10.51 16.18
CA GLU A 248 21.07 10.34 16.11
C GLU A 248 21.56 9.16 15.23
N THR A 249 20.65 8.42 14.58
CA THR A 249 20.94 7.27 13.73
C THR A 249 20.83 7.60 12.23
N SER A 250 21.97 8.04 11.67
CA SER A 250 22.45 7.95 10.27
C SER A 250 21.52 8.32 9.09
N ASN A 251 21.99 9.27 8.26
CA ASN A 251 21.41 9.77 7.01
C ASN A 251 21.45 8.81 5.79
N GLU A 252 21.80 7.54 5.96
CA GLU A 252 21.90 6.60 4.84
C GLU A 252 20.80 5.53 4.90
N PRO A 253 20.17 5.19 3.76
CA PRO A 253 19.21 4.08 3.71
C PRO A 253 19.92 2.80 4.13
N LYS A 254 19.52 2.24 5.27
CA LYS A 254 20.07 0.98 5.75
C LYS A 254 19.65 -0.11 4.78
N LEU A 255 20.62 -0.85 4.27
CA LEU A 255 20.35 -2.00 3.42
C LEU A 255 19.85 -3.14 4.30
N GLY A 256 18.71 -3.73 3.93
CA GLY A 256 18.19 -4.92 4.59
C GLY A 256 18.96 -6.18 4.21
N ASN A 257 18.70 -7.26 4.94
CA ASN A 257 19.27 -8.58 4.63
C ASN A 257 18.54 -9.30 3.48
N THR A 258 17.42 -8.76 3.00
CA THR A 258 16.64 -9.40 1.93
C THR A 258 17.22 -9.07 0.57
N ILE A 259 17.52 -10.12 -0.19
CA ILE A 259 17.96 -10.05 -1.58
C ILE A 259 16.89 -10.64 -2.49
N ARG A 260 16.75 -10.07 -3.68
CA ARG A 260 15.77 -10.50 -4.67
C ARG A 260 16.36 -10.58 -6.07
N ALA A 261 15.74 -11.43 -6.88
CA ALA A 261 15.96 -11.43 -8.32
C ALA A 261 14.65 -11.63 -9.06
N ILE A 262 14.52 -11.00 -10.22
CA ILE A 262 13.46 -11.28 -11.19
C ILE A 262 14.13 -11.81 -12.44
N LEU A 263 13.72 -13.00 -12.87
CA LEU A 263 14.14 -13.59 -14.13
C LEU A 263 12.94 -13.76 -15.05
N ILE A 264 13.09 -13.36 -16.31
CA ILE A 264 12.15 -13.68 -17.38
C ILE A 264 12.78 -14.81 -18.19
N ILE A 265 12.08 -15.93 -18.27
CA ILE A 265 12.52 -17.12 -19.01
C ILE A 265 11.49 -17.50 -20.07
N ASP A 266 11.94 -18.26 -21.07
CA ASP A 266 11.00 -18.99 -21.92
C ASP A 266 10.24 -20.02 -21.10
N ALA A 267 8.92 -20.12 -21.30
CA ALA A 267 8.10 -21.06 -20.53
C ALA A 267 8.52 -22.51 -20.85
N PRO A 268 8.94 -23.31 -19.85
CA PRO A 268 9.31 -24.69 -20.08
C PRO A 268 8.06 -25.54 -20.37
N ALA A 269 8.23 -26.64 -21.10
CA ALA A 269 7.14 -27.56 -21.38
C ALA A 269 6.80 -28.39 -20.14
N THR A 270 7.82 -28.89 -19.44
CA THR A 270 7.68 -29.71 -18.23
C THR A 270 8.70 -29.32 -17.16
N PHE A 271 8.32 -29.47 -15.89
CA PHE A 271 9.22 -29.43 -14.75
C PHE A 271 9.43 -30.87 -14.23
N ALA A 272 10.65 -31.21 -13.83
CA ALA A 272 11.03 -32.57 -13.46
C ALA A 272 10.02 -33.22 -12.48
N SER A 273 9.39 -34.31 -12.91
CA SER A 273 8.66 -35.20 -12.01
C SER A 273 9.69 -35.97 -11.18
N PRO A 274 9.62 -35.98 -9.83
CA PRO A 274 10.49 -36.81 -9.03
C PRO A 274 10.16 -38.28 -9.33
N SER A 275 11.04 -38.94 -10.10
CA SER A 275 11.15 -40.39 -10.31
C SER A 275 9.86 -41.21 -10.49
N GLU A 276 9.74 -41.88 -11.63
CA GLU A 276 8.82 -43.01 -11.87
C GLU A 276 8.72 -43.96 -10.67
N GLN A 277 7.68 -43.82 -9.85
CA GLN A 277 7.12 -44.95 -9.11
C GLN A 277 6.24 -45.73 -10.08
N PRO A 278 6.30 -47.08 -10.09
CA PRO A 278 5.54 -47.87 -11.04
C PRO A 278 4.05 -47.62 -10.80
N ALA A 279 3.38 -47.14 -11.86
CA ALA A 279 2.00 -46.72 -11.85
C ALA A 279 1.07 -47.79 -11.24
N SER A 280 0.48 -47.47 -10.08
CA SER A 280 -0.77 -48.11 -9.65
C SER A 280 -1.94 -47.27 -10.15
N SER A 281 -2.54 -47.75 -11.25
CA SER A 281 -3.92 -47.55 -11.71
C SER A 281 -4.56 -46.15 -11.62
N GLU A 282 -4.80 -45.59 -12.81
CA GLU A 282 -5.85 -44.62 -13.14
C GLU A 282 -5.87 -43.29 -12.36
N GLY A 283 -4.98 -42.38 -12.76
CA GLY A 283 -5.06 -40.94 -12.51
C GLY A 283 -4.28 -40.22 -13.60
N SER A 284 -4.80 -39.12 -14.15
CA SER A 284 -4.27 -38.43 -15.33
C SER A 284 -2.75 -38.25 -15.27
N SER A 285 -2.05 -38.58 -16.36
CA SER A 285 -0.67 -38.14 -16.62
C SER A 285 -0.64 -36.61 -16.76
N GLY A 286 -0.71 -35.90 -15.63
CA GLY A 286 -0.59 -34.45 -15.58
C GLY A 286 0.89 -34.11 -15.70
N GLU A 287 1.33 -33.66 -16.87
CA GLU A 287 2.58 -32.90 -16.95
C GLU A 287 2.45 -31.71 -15.99
N THR A 288 3.28 -31.66 -14.95
CA THR A 288 3.34 -30.51 -14.06
C THR A 288 3.97 -29.36 -14.86
N ARG A 289 3.12 -28.58 -15.51
CA ARG A 289 3.53 -27.36 -16.18
C ARG A 289 3.99 -26.38 -15.10
N LEU A 290 5.13 -25.73 -15.32
CA LEU A 290 5.66 -24.72 -14.42
C LEU A 290 4.82 -23.44 -14.55
N GLU A 291 3.58 -23.49 -14.08
CA GLU A 291 2.65 -22.38 -14.06
C GLU A 291 2.20 -22.20 -12.60
N GLU A 292 2.27 -20.96 -12.09
CA GLU A 292 1.68 -20.58 -10.80
C GLU A 292 2.14 -21.43 -9.62
N SER A 293 3.46 -21.54 -9.46
CA SER A 293 4.09 -22.42 -8.48
C SER A 293 4.98 -21.66 -7.51
N ILE A 294 5.19 -22.22 -6.32
CA ILE A 294 6.21 -21.74 -5.38
C ILE A 294 7.22 -22.88 -5.20
N ILE A 295 8.49 -22.60 -5.50
CA ILE A 295 9.60 -23.53 -5.28
C ILE A 295 10.38 -23.04 -4.07
N ILE A 296 10.65 -23.95 -3.13
CA ILE A 296 11.49 -23.68 -1.97
C ILE A 296 12.77 -24.50 -2.10
N LEU A 297 13.91 -23.82 -2.08
CA LEU A 297 15.23 -24.42 -2.14
C LEU A 297 15.91 -24.21 -0.78
N PRO A 298 16.09 -25.26 0.02
CA PRO A 298 16.89 -25.17 1.24
C PRO A 298 18.33 -24.70 0.94
N SER A 299 18.86 -23.85 1.81
CA SER A 299 20.19 -23.26 1.70
C SER A 299 20.89 -23.30 3.07
N GLU A 300 22.20 -23.09 3.09
CA GLU A 300 22.99 -23.06 4.34
C GLU A 300 22.56 -21.92 5.27
N GLU A 301 22.05 -20.82 4.70
CA GLU A 301 21.57 -19.63 5.42
C GLU A 301 20.07 -19.68 5.72
N GLY A 302 19.34 -20.72 5.29
CA GLY A 302 17.88 -20.84 5.47
C GLY A 302 17.20 -21.38 4.22
N ALA A 303 16.37 -20.57 3.56
CA ALA A 303 15.68 -20.97 2.33
C ALA A 303 15.66 -19.88 1.26
N VAL A 304 15.73 -20.32 -0.01
CA VAL A 304 15.45 -19.50 -1.18
C VAL A 304 14.05 -19.82 -1.68
N SER A 305 13.18 -18.83 -1.70
CA SER A 305 11.83 -18.94 -2.26
C SER A 305 11.80 -18.44 -3.69
N VAL A 306 11.15 -19.18 -4.59
CA VAL A 306 10.95 -18.81 -5.99
C VAL A 306 9.46 -18.85 -6.31
N LEU A 307 8.86 -17.68 -6.51
CA LEU A 307 7.49 -17.58 -7.02
C LEU A 307 7.53 -17.59 -8.55
N VAL A 308 6.73 -18.46 -9.16
CA VAL A 308 6.66 -18.68 -10.60
C VAL A 308 5.33 -18.14 -11.13
N ASN A 309 5.39 -17.14 -12.00
CA ASN A 309 4.22 -16.59 -12.68
C ASN A 309 4.26 -16.94 -14.17
N GLY A 310 3.31 -17.78 -14.61
CA GLY A 310 3.07 -18.07 -16.01
C GLY A 310 2.14 -17.06 -16.68
N ALA A 311 1.84 -17.26 -17.96
CA ALA A 311 0.99 -16.37 -18.75
C ALA A 311 -0.46 -16.27 -18.21
N SER A 312 -0.97 -17.34 -17.60
CA SER A 312 -2.30 -17.39 -16.97
C SER A 312 -2.49 -16.37 -15.84
N THR A 313 -1.40 -15.96 -15.17
CA THR A 313 -1.43 -14.89 -14.17
C THR A 313 -1.65 -13.50 -14.77
N MET A 314 -1.64 -13.38 -16.10
CA MET A 314 -1.65 -12.12 -16.84
C MET A 314 -0.48 -11.18 -16.50
N SER A 315 0.58 -11.70 -15.87
CA SER A 315 1.77 -10.93 -15.50
C SER A 315 2.86 -10.97 -16.57
N CYS A 316 2.77 -11.88 -17.54
CA CYS A 316 3.74 -12.01 -18.63
C CYS A 316 3.08 -12.49 -19.94
N PRO A 317 3.71 -12.24 -21.11
CA PRO A 317 3.20 -12.70 -22.39
C PRO A 317 3.20 -14.23 -22.53
N ASP A 318 2.42 -14.74 -23.48
CA ASP A 318 2.39 -16.16 -23.82
C ASP A 318 3.78 -16.72 -24.17
N GLY A 319 4.06 -17.94 -23.70
CA GLY A 319 5.34 -18.60 -23.91
C GLY A 319 6.49 -18.01 -23.09
N LYS A 320 6.20 -17.20 -22.07
CA LYS A 320 7.16 -16.69 -21.09
C LYS A 320 6.71 -17.03 -19.68
N CYS A 321 7.66 -16.97 -18.77
CA CYS A 321 7.44 -17.13 -17.34
C CYS A 321 8.33 -16.16 -16.57
N ILE A 322 7.83 -15.62 -15.46
CA ILE A 322 8.60 -14.78 -14.55
C ILE A 322 8.89 -15.57 -13.27
N LEU A 323 10.16 -15.57 -12.86
CA LEU A 323 10.62 -16.16 -11.61
C LEU A 323 11.04 -15.06 -10.65
N TYR A 324 10.41 -15.00 -9.48
CA TYR A 324 10.73 -14.06 -8.40
C TYR A 324 11.49 -14.80 -7.30
N PHE A 325 12.80 -14.62 -7.25
CA PHE A 325 13.65 -15.18 -6.20
C PHE A 325 13.69 -14.25 -5.00
N THR A 326 13.62 -14.81 -3.80
CA THR A 326 13.76 -14.10 -2.52
C THR A 326 14.56 -14.95 -1.54
N ALA A 327 15.53 -14.34 -0.87
CA ALA A 327 16.31 -14.97 0.20
C ALA A 327 16.81 -13.92 1.21
N GLN A 328 17.24 -14.37 2.38
CA GLN A 328 18.01 -13.54 3.32
C GLN A 328 19.49 -13.89 3.18
N SER A 329 20.33 -12.90 2.87
CA SER A 329 21.78 -13.07 2.82
C SER A 329 22.51 -11.73 2.85
N SER A 330 23.74 -11.72 3.35
CA SER A 330 24.66 -10.57 3.27
C SER A 330 25.48 -10.55 1.96
N GLN A 331 25.45 -11.63 1.17
CA GLN A 331 26.22 -11.77 -0.07
C GLN A 331 25.67 -10.89 -1.21
N ASP A 332 26.44 -10.73 -2.29
CA ASP A 332 25.93 -10.08 -3.50
C ASP A 332 24.73 -10.88 -4.07
N PRO A 333 23.59 -10.23 -4.38
CA PRO A 333 22.40 -10.93 -4.88
C PRO A 333 22.67 -11.80 -6.12
N LYS A 334 23.47 -11.32 -7.08
CA LYS A 334 23.73 -12.05 -8.32
C LYS A 334 24.60 -13.28 -8.07
N GLU A 335 25.66 -13.12 -7.28
CA GLU A 335 26.52 -14.23 -6.90
C GLU A 335 25.75 -15.30 -6.11
N TYR A 336 24.92 -14.87 -5.14
CA TYR A 336 24.13 -15.77 -4.31
C TYR A 336 23.11 -16.59 -5.12
N PHE A 337 22.36 -15.95 -6.02
CA PHE A 337 21.31 -16.63 -6.78
C PHE A 337 21.82 -17.50 -7.93
N THR A 338 23.07 -17.33 -8.40
CA THR A 338 23.60 -18.04 -9.57
C THR A 338 23.44 -19.57 -9.49
N LYS A 339 23.77 -20.17 -8.32
CA LYS A 339 23.62 -21.63 -8.12
C LYS A 339 22.16 -22.08 -8.09
N HIS A 340 21.30 -21.28 -7.46
CA HIS A 340 19.87 -21.58 -7.31
C HIS A 340 19.11 -21.45 -8.63
N ILE A 341 19.43 -20.41 -9.41
CA ILE A 341 18.91 -20.22 -10.77
C ILE A 341 19.30 -21.41 -11.63
N SER A 342 20.58 -21.81 -11.61
CA SER A 342 21.05 -22.95 -12.41
C SER A 342 20.27 -24.22 -12.08
N ALA A 343 20.06 -24.51 -10.79
CA ALA A 343 19.29 -25.66 -10.33
C ALA A 343 17.82 -25.65 -10.82
N VAL A 344 17.15 -24.49 -10.76
CA VAL A 344 15.77 -24.35 -11.27
C VAL A 344 15.71 -24.57 -12.78
N LEU A 345 16.65 -23.98 -13.53
CA LEU A 345 16.70 -24.12 -14.98
C LEU A 345 17.06 -25.55 -15.42
N ASP A 346 17.94 -26.24 -14.68
CA ASP A 346 18.33 -27.63 -14.94
C ASP A 346 17.19 -28.62 -14.66
N ALA A 347 16.28 -28.27 -13.76
CA ALA A 347 15.08 -29.06 -13.48
C ALA A 347 13.98 -28.90 -14.54
N CYS A 348 14.13 -27.99 -15.50
CA CYS A 348 13.16 -27.73 -16.55
C CYS A 348 13.51 -28.48 -17.85
N SER A 349 12.49 -28.92 -18.59
CA SER A 349 12.66 -29.53 -19.92
C SER A 349 11.73 -28.88 -20.97
N PRO A 350 12.26 -28.37 -22.09
CA PRO A 350 13.69 -28.12 -22.33
C PRO A 350 14.24 -27.09 -21.34
N ARG A 351 15.57 -27.09 -21.12
CA ARG A 351 16.22 -26.08 -20.28
C ARG A 351 15.93 -24.68 -20.86
N PRO A 352 15.25 -23.79 -20.13
CA PRO A 352 14.79 -22.53 -20.67
C PRO A 352 15.92 -21.49 -20.73
N GLU A 353 15.84 -20.59 -21.69
CA GLU A 353 16.75 -19.46 -21.82
C GLU A 353 16.29 -18.26 -20.97
N ILE A 354 17.25 -17.57 -20.35
CA ILE A 354 17.01 -16.32 -19.64
C ILE A 354 16.93 -15.19 -20.68
N ARG A 355 15.82 -14.46 -20.68
CA ARG A 355 15.56 -13.30 -21.57
C ARG A 355 15.75 -11.96 -20.88
N GLY A 356 15.63 -11.93 -19.57
CA GLY A 356 15.89 -10.74 -18.76
C GLY A 356 16.16 -11.16 -17.32
N GLU A 357 17.05 -10.44 -16.66
CA GLU A 357 17.38 -10.66 -15.25
C GLU A 357 17.63 -9.32 -14.57
N VAL A 358 17.15 -9.18 -13.34
CA VAL A 358 17.47 -8.06 -12.46
C VAL A 358 17.66 -8.58 -11.05
N TYR A 359 18.63 -8.01 -10.36
CA TYR A 359 19.04 -8.41 -9.02
C TYR A 359 19.14 -7.17 -8.16
N TRP A 360 18.62 -7.21 -6.93
CA TRP A 360 18.74 -6.10 -6.01
C TRP A 360 18.67 -6.56 -4.57
N ARG A 361 19.13 -5.68 -3.68
CA ARG A 361 18.96 -5.79 -2.23
C ARG A 361 17.89 -4.80 -1.81
N GLU A 362 16.97 -5.24 -0.96
CA GLU A 362 15.95 -4.35 -0.42
C GLU A 362 16.55 -3.39 0.60
N GLN A 363 16.07 -2.16 0.57
CA GLN A 363 16.33 -1.21 1.65
C GLN A 363 15.40 -1.54 2.82
N GLU A 364 15.90 -1.32 4.03
CA GLU A 364 15.07 -1.37 5.22
C GLU A 364 13.97 -0.32 5.08
N LEU A 365 12.73 -0.77 5.29
CA LEU A 365 11.58 0.11 5.16
C LEU A 365 11.51 1.05 6.36
N ASP A 366 11.35 2.32 6.04
CA ASP A 366 11.20 3.39 7.01
C ASP A 366 9.82 3.33 7.67
N LYS A 367 9.74 3.64 8.98
CA LYS A 367 8.51 3.56 9.75
C LYS A 367 7.49 4.56 9.23
N VAL A 368 6.23 4.18 9.06
CA VAL A 368 5.18 5.13 8.70
C VAL A 368 4.74 5.87 9.97
N VAL A 369 4.80 7.19 9.95
CA VAL A 369 4.46 8.02 11.10
C VAL A 369 3.35 9.01 10.77
N VAL A 370 2.58 9.33 11.80
CA VAL A 370 1.51 10.32 11.75
C VAL A 370 1.99 11.55 12.53
N ARG A 371 1.88 12.72 11.92
CA ARG A 371 2.15 14.01 12.55
C ARG A 371 0.87 14.83 12.57
N HIS A 372 0.39 15.18 13.76
CA HIS A 372 -0.70 16.14 13.93
C HIS A 372 -0.15 17.56 14.00
N ALA A 373 -0.83 18.51 13.37
CA ALA A 373 -0.47 19.92 13.48
C ALA A 373 -0.72 20.45 14.90
N ASP A 374 -1.75 19.93 15.58
CA ASP A 374 -2.00 20.15 17.00
C ASP A 374 -1.28 19.06 17.84
N PRO A 375 -0.26 19.40 18.63
CA PRO A 375 0.49 18.43 19.43
C PRO A 375 -0.37 17.71 20.47
N SER A 376 -1.46 18.32 20.94
CA SER A 376 -2.33 17.72 21.95
C SER A 376 -3.07 16.48 21.43
N ARG A 377 -3.17 16.33 20.11
CA ARG A 377 -3.79 15.18 19.43
C ARG A 377 -2.81 14.05 19.15
N GLN A 378 -1.52 14.26 19.39
CA GLN A 378 -0.51 13.22 19.19
C GLN A 378 -0.74 12.11 20.22
N SER A 379 -1.02 10.89 19.75
CA SER A 379 -1.17 9.73 20.64
C SER A 379 0.16 9.40 21.32
N PRO A 380 0.15 8.92 22.59
CA PRO A 380 1.36 8.39 23.20
C PRO A 380 1.88 7.18 22.39
N PRO A 381 3.21 7.01 22.29
CA PRO A 381 3.80 5.85 21.60
C PRO A 381 3.32 4.55 22.27
N ARG A 382 2.92 3.56 21.47
CA ARG A 382 2.52 2.24 21.98
C ARG A 382 3.77 1.45 22.41
N GLN A 383 3.67 0.64 23.48
CA GLN A 383 4.75 -0.27 23.89
C GLN A 383 4.96 -1.44 22.91
N GLU A 384 3.96 -1.79 22.12
CA GLU A 384 4.01 -2.88 21.10
C GLU A 384 4.69 -2.45 19.79
N GLU A 385 5.69 -1.56 19.87
CA GLU A 385 6.54 -1.16 18.74
C GLU A 385 7.65 -2.19 18.44
N GLN A 386 7.47 -3.44 18.86
CA GLN A 386 8.48 -4.49 18.78
C GLN A 386 8.34 -5.40 17.56
N PHE A 387 7.26 -5.26 16.78
CA PHE A 387 7.06 -6.03 15.55
C PHE A 387 7.61 -5.25 14.36
N SER A 388 8.44 -5.91 13.55
CA SER A 388 8.81 -5.40 12.23
C SER A 388 7.54 -5.26 11.40
N TYR A 389 7.11 -4.02 11.15
CA TYR A 389 5.92 -3.67 10.37
C TYR A 389 6.05 -4.02 8.88
N SER A 390 7.28 -4.34 8.47
CA SER A 390 7.59 -4.96 7.21
C SER A 390 8.21 -6.31 7.48
N THR A 391 7.67 -7.34 6.85
CA THR A 391 8.36 -8.62 6.72
C THR A 391 8.48 -8.94 5.25
N THR A 392 9.66 -9.42 4.87
CA THR A 392 9.92 -9.92 3.51
C THR A 392 9.52 -11.40 3.39
N HIS A 393 9.01 -11.97 4.48
CA HIS A 393 8.45 -13.31 4.53
C HIS A 393 7.22 -13.41 3.62
N LEU A 394 7.29 -14.32 2.64
CA LEU A 394 6.33 -14.44 1.55
C LEU A 394 4.88 -14.56 2.04
N THR A 395 4.65 -15.30 3.13
CA THR A 395 3.29 -15.57 3.64
C THR A 395 2.80 -14.56 4.67
N GLU A 396 3.65 -13.68 5.20
CA GLU A 396 3.30 -12.78 6.32
C GLU A 396 3.31 -11.30 5.89
N GLY A 397 3.84 -10.97 4.70
CA GLY A 397 4.00 -9.59 4.24
C GLY A 397 2.69 -8.80 4.21
N SER A 398 1.60 -9.42 3.72
CA SER A 398 0.28 -8.78 3.69
C SER A 398 -0.31 -8.57 5.08
N ASP A 399 -0.12 -9.52 6.00
CA ASP A 399 -0.58 -9.41 7.39
C ASP A 399 0.20 -8.32 8.14
N ALA A 400 1.50 -8.17 7.88
CA ALA A 400 2.30 -7.08 8.42
C ALA A 400 1.82 -5.72 7.89
N ALA A 401 1.57 -5.61 6.59
CA ALA A 401 1.05 -4.38 5.98
C ALA A 401 -0.35 -4.00 6.52
N ALA A 402 -1.23 -4.97 6.72
CA ALA A 402 -2.57 -4.74 7.28
C ALA A 402 -2.50 -4.27 8.75
N ARG A 403 -1.68 -4.93 9.58
CA ARG A 403 -1.46 -4.51 10.98
C ARG A 403 -0.85 -3.10 11.06
N GLU A 404 0.07 -2.77 10.17
CA GLU A 404 0.67 -1.44 10.12
C GLU A 404 -0.35 -0.37 9.68
N ALA A 405 -1.17 -0.67 8.66
CA ALA A 405 -2.24 0.22 8.24
C ALA A 405 -3.25 0.47 9.37
N GLU A 406 -3.61 -0.57 10.13
CA GLU A 406 -4.48 -0.44 11.31
C GLU A 406 -3.84 0.43 12.40
N ARG A 407 -2.56 0.19 12.71
CA ARG A 407 -1.83 1.02 13.69
C ARG A 407 -1.82 2.50 13.28
N VAL A 408 -1.53 2.77 12.01
CA VAL A 408 -1.52 4.14 11.44
C VAL A 408 -2.92 4.76 11.48
N PHE A 409 -3.96 3.99 11.18
CA PHE A 409 -5.35 4.44 11.28
C PHE A 409 -5.71 4.90 12.69
N TRP A 410 -5.39 4.11 13.71
CA TRP A 410 -5.67 4.49 15.10
C TRP A 410 -4.85 5.70 15.57
N ALA A 411 -3.58 5.79 15.15
CA ALA A 411 -2.74 6.96 15.40
C ALA A 411 -3.27 8.23 14.71
N ALA A 412 -3.84 8.09 13.51
CA ALA A 412 -4.49 9.17 12.79
C ALA A 412 -5.77 9.67 13.48
N LEU A 413 -6.55 8.76 14.06
CA LEU A 413 -7.74 9.12 14.84
C LEU A 413 -7.41 9.67 16.23
N GLY A 414 -6.19 9.47 16.73
CA GLY A 414 -5.85 9.79 18.11
C GLY A 414 -6.56 8.87 19.11
N ASP A 415 -6.89 7.64 18.70
CA ASP A 415 -7.72 6.71 19.47
C ASP A 415 -7.10 5.29 19.55
N GLN A 416 -7.77 4.39 20.26
CA GLN A 416 -7.37 2.98 20.38
C GLN A 416 -8.59 2.07 20.21
N PRO A 417 -8.43 0.90 19.55
CA PRO A 417 -9.50 -0.07 19.47
C PRO A 417 -9.80 -0.63 20.87
N GLY A 418 -11.09 -0.74 21.19
CA GLY A 418 -11.58 -1.52 22.31
C GLY A 418 -11.43 -3.02 22.08
N GLN A 419 -11.87 -3.84 23.04
CA GLN A 419 -11.85 -5.30 22.91
C GLN A 419 -12.74 -5.82 21.76
N ASP A 420 -13.71 -5.01 21.34
CA ASP A 420 -14.60 -5.25 20.21
C ASP A 420 -14.03 -4.78 18.87
N GLY A 421 -12.79 -4.24 18.85
CA GLY A 421 -12.13 -3.71 17.65
C GLY A 421 -12.58 -2.29 17.27
N LYS A 422 -13.41 -1.63 18.08
CA LYS A 422 -14.01 -0.32 17.76
C LYS A 422 -13.41 0.80 18.59
N GLY A 423 -13.33 2.00 18.00
CA GLY A 423 -12.94 3.22 18.70
C GLY A 423 -14.05 3.76 19.60
N LYS A 424 -13.76 4.82 20.34
CA LYS A 424 -14.69 5.45 21.30
C LYS A 424 -16.00 5.90 20.66
N ASP A 425 -15.96 6.30 19.40
CA ASP A 425 -17.11 6.76 18.63
C ASP A 425 -17.75 5.64 17.79
N GLY A 426 -17.39 4.38 18.02
CA GLY A 426 -17.90 3.22 17.28
C GLY A 426 -17.28 3.05 15.88
N VAL A 427 -16.26 3.83 15.55
CA VAL A 427 -15.49 3.75 14.30
C VAL A 427 -14.67 2.45 14.30
N GLU A 428 -14.60 1.78 13.15
CA GLU A 428 -13.89 0.51 12.97
C GLU A 428 -12.93 0.60 11.78
N PHE A 429 -11.79 -0.09 11.87
CA PHE A 429 -10.82 -0.16 10.80
C PHE A 429 -11.37 -0.99 9.63
N PHE A 430 -11.58 -0.35 8.47
CA PHE A 430 -12.18 -0.97 7.28
C PHE A 430 -13.51 -1.69 7.55
N ALA A 431 -14.44 -0.99 8.23
CA ALA A 431 -15.80 -1.47 8.43
C ALA A 431 -16.45 -1.91 7.11
N ARG A 432 -17.17 -3.04 7.14
CA ARG A 432 -17.91 -3.52 5.97
C ARG A 432 -18.98 -2.49 5.60
N ILE A 433 -18.97 -2.05 4.34
CA ILE A 433 -20.04 -1.22 3.80
C ILE A 433 -21.25 -2.14 3.61
N GLU A 434 -22.25 -2.03 4.48
CA GLU A 434 -23.53 -2.69 4.28
C GLU A 434 -24.22 -2.05 3.08
N ARG A 435 -24.47 -2.83 2.02
CA ARG A 435 -25.28 -2.40 0.89
C ARG A 435 -26.73 -2.79 1.15
N GLU A 436 -27.68 -1.95 0.74
CA GLU A 436 -29.12 -2.25 0.86
C GLU A 436 -29.51 -3.59 0.21
N GLU A 437 -28.73 -4.05 -0.78
CA GLU A 437 -28.92 -5.34 -1.46
C GLU A 437 -28.43 -6.55 -0.66
N ASP A 438 -27.52 -6.36 0.31
CA ASP A 438 -27.01 -7.44 1.17
C ASP A 438 -28.02 -7.82 2.29
N LEU A 439 -29.18 -7.14 2.36
CA LEU A 439 -30.26 -7.37 3.35
C LEU A 439 -31.29 -8.43 2.91
N PHE A 440 -31.15 -9.03 1.73
CA PHE A 440 -32.16 -9.93 1.15
C PHE A 440 -31.79 -11.42 1.12
N ASP A 441 -30.64 -11.82 1.65
CA ASP A 441 -30.17 -13.22 1.69
C ASP A 441 -30.01 -13.74 3.15
N ASP A 442 -31.07 -13.66 3.96
CA ASP A 442 -31.20 -14.39 5.23
C ASP A 442 -32.35 -15.42 5.19
#